data_AF-A0A960SU53-F1
#
_entry.id   AF-A0A960SU53-F1
#
_cell.length_a   1.000
_cell.length_b   1.000
_cell.length_c   1.000
_cell.angle_alpha   90.00
_cell.angle_beta   90.00
_cell.angle_gamma   90.00
#
_symmetry.space_group_name_H-M   'P 1'
#
loop_
_entity.id
_entity.type
_entity.pdbx_description
1 polymer ?
#
loop_
_entity_poly.entity_id
_entity_poly.type
_entity_poly.pdbx_seq_one_letter_code
_entity_poly.pdbx_strand_id
1 'polypeptide(L)'
;FYPVYNFNPLTQLQNEYWPDRIYSQTDSRWTNELYRCPDYKGATLDGNDEAVPLGSYGYNAKGTRYVGSNLGLGGLFSKMIVEGQVDAGEKEISIPESRVRVPSDMIAVGDANLTWLLAGMMRLFYDVDYPENYSGMAMLDINTRHNARSPAWVGSEGVIAATRRRHTDTHNVAFCDGHVENLREERLFALDDDSLRRWNNDHEPHRDKLTLP
;
A
#
# COMPACT_ATOMS: atom_id res chain seq x y z
N PHE A 1 5.64 17.71 -2.63
CA PHE A 1 5.62 16.49 -3.48
C PHE A 1 5.47 15.30 -2.57
N TYR A 2 4.69 14.31 -2.98
CA TYR A 2 4.50 13.07 -2.23
C TYR A 2 5.70 12.11 -2.40
N PRO A 3 6.06 11.33 -1.36
CA PRO A 3 7.13 10.35 -1.44
C PRO A 3 6.87 9.29 -2.50
N VAL A 4 7.89 8.99 -3.30
CA VAL A 4 7.89 7.84 -4.21
C VAL A 4 7.89 6.54 -3.39
N TYR A 5 7.20 5.51 -3.85
CA TYR A 5 6.98 4.31 -3.04
C TYR A 5 8.26 3.52 -2.73
N ASN A 6 9.13 3.25 -3.71
CA ASN A 6 10.33 2.40 -3.51
C ASN A 6 11.53 2.75 -4.41
N PHE A 7 11.33 3.22 -5.65
CA PHE A 7 12.44 3.46 -6.59
C PHE A 7 12.50 4.88 -7.16
N ASN A 8 13.67 5.54 -7.07
CA ASN A 8 13.96 6.77 -7.82
C ASN A 8 14.97 6.47 -8.96
N PRO A 9 14.54 6.49 -10.24
CA PRO A 9 15.43 6.23 -11.38
C PRO A 9 16.56 7.24 -11.53
N LEU A 10 16.41 8.42 -10.95
CA LEU A 10 17.37 9.51 -11.10
C LEU A 10 18.60 9.34 -10.21
N THR A 11 18.55 8.47 -9.20
CA THR A 11 19.60 8.42 -8.16
C THR A 11 20.47 7.17 -8.19
N GLN A 12 20.18 6.13 -8.99
CA GLN A 12 20.97 4.86 -9.08
C GLN A 12 21.37 4.24 -7.71
N LEU A 13 20.69 4.61 -6.63
CA LEU A 13 20.99 4.18 -5.26
C LEU A 13 19.90 3.23 -4.76
N GLN A 14 20.26 2.51 -3.69
CA GLN A 14 19.49 1.52 -2.91
C GLN A 14 17.97 1.76 -2.90
N ASN A 15 17.19 0.68 -2.94
CA ASN A 15 15.73 0.73 -2.87
C ASN A 15 15.30 1.41 -1.54
N GLU A 16 14.57 2.51 -1.62
CA GLU A 16 14.15 3.32 -0.46
C GLU A 16 12.63 3.41 -0.44
N TYR A 17 12.01 2.90 0.62
CA TYR A 17 10.57 2.88 0.73
C TYR A 17 10.01 4.19 1.27
N TRP A 18 8.70 4.41 1.10
CA TRP A 18 8.04 5.63 1.58
C TRP A 18 8.30 5.98 3.06
N PRO A 19 8.45 5.04 4.02
CA PRO A 19 8.79 5.37 5.40
C PRO A 19 10.20 5.96 5.53
N ASP A 20 11.16 5.46 4.75
CA ASP A 20 12.54 5.95 4.75
C ASP A 20 12.61 7.39 4.23
N ARG A 21 11.79 7.70 3.22
CA ARG A 21 11.70 9.05 2.63
C ARG A 21 11.11 10.09 3.57
N ILE A 22 10.35 9.67 4.58
CA ILE A 22 9.78 10.58 5.60
C ILE A 22 10.54 10.52 6.93
N TYR A 23 11.68 9.81 6.99
CA TYR A 23 12.49 9.70 8.20
C TYR A 23 12.93 11.07 8.71
N SER A 24 13.34 11.98 7.82
CA SER A 24 13.79 13.32 8.20
C SER A 24 12.73 14.16 8.94
N GLN A 25 11.46 13.87 8.74
CA GLN A 25 10.33 14.54 9.38
C GLN A 25 9.86 13.82 10.65
N THR A 26 10.03 12.50 10.72
CA THR A 26 9.47 11.66 11.78
C THR A 26 10.49 11.25 12.84
N ASP A 27 11.77 11.30 12.52
CA ASP A 27 12.89 10.72 13.28
C ASP A 27 12.60 9.29 13.77
N SER A 28 11.84 8.54 12.97
CA SER A 28 11.36 7.20 13.30
C SER A 28 11.54 6.29 12.09
N ARG A 29 12.13 5.11 12.31
CA ARG A 29 12.22 4.05 11.30
C ARG A 29 10.96 3.18 11.33
N TRP A 30 10.71 2.45 10.26
CA TRP A 30 9.50 1.64 10.07
C TRP A 30 9.21 0.66 11.22
N THR A 31 10.24 0.12 11.86
CA THR A 31 10.08 -0.82 12.98
C THR A 31 9.88 -0.14 14.35
N ASN A 32 9.94 1.20 14.45
CA ASN A 32 9.70 1.95 15.69
C ASN A 32 8.21 2.10 16.03
N GLU A 33 7.92 2.55 17.25
CA GLU A 33 6.56 2.63 17.81
C GLU A 33 5.60 3.49 16.98
N LEU A 34 6.09 4.55 16.32
CA LEU A 34 5.27 5.42 15.47
C LEU A 34 4.49 4.66 14.40
N TYR A 35 5.10 3.63 13.80
CA TYR A 35 4.49 2.84 12.72
C TYR A 35 3.85 1.53 13.21
N ARG A 36 3.69 1.36 14.53
CA ARG A 36 3.06 0.17 15.11
C ARG A 36 1.63 0.47 15.55
N CYS A 37 0.70 -0.29 15.00
CA CYS A 37 -0.65 -0.39 15.52
C CYS A 37 -0.71 -1.49 16.60
N PRO A 38 -1.19 -1.22 17.83
CA PRO A 38 -1.31 -2.23 18.88
C PRO A 38 -2.23 -3.41 18.54
N ASP A 39 -3.19 -3.20 17.63
CA ASP A 39 -4.13 -4.22 17.21
C ASP A 39 -3.61 -5.09 16.05
N TYR A 40 -2.58 -4.63 15.34
CA TYR A 40 -1.93 -5.41 14.28
C TYR A 40 -1.14 -6.58 14.88
N LYS A 41 -1.32 -7.79 14.32
CA LYS A 41 -0.73 -9.05 14.83
C LYS A 41 0.25 -9.73 13.86
N GLY A 42 0.49 -9.13 12.69
CA GLY A 42 1.41 -9.66 11.69
C GLY A 42 2.87 -9.27 11.97
N ALA A 43 3.76 -9.62 11.03
CA ALA A 43 5.16 -9.26 11.13
C ALA A 43 5.36 -7.75 10.90
N THR A 44 6.33 -7.16 11.60
CA THR A 44 6.80 -5.79 11.35
C THR A 44 8.28 -5.86 10.98
N LEU A 45 8.57 -5.75 9.70
CA LEU A 45 9.91 -5.92 9.12
C LEU A 45 10.18 -4.78 8.15
N ASP A 46 11.41 -4.29 8.13
CA ASP A 46 11.88 -3.33 7.13
C ASP A 46 11.85 -3.97 5.73
N GLY A 47 11.71 -3.12 4.71
CA GLY A 47 11.85 -3.55 3.32
C GLY A 47 13.32 -3.73 2.92
N ASN A 48 13.54 -4.35 1.78
CA ASN A 48 14.87 -4.54 1.19
C ASN A 48 14.78 -4.48 -0.35
N ASP A 49 15.85 -4.85 -1.04
CA ASP A 49 15.87 -4.81 -2.52
C ASP A 49 14.91 -5.82 -3.17
N GLU A 50 14.54 -6.89 -2.46
CA GLU A 50 13.70 -7.99 -2.97
C GLU A 50 12.24 -7.88 -2.51
N ALA A 51 11.98 -7.18 -1.39
CA ALA A 51 10.70 -7.25 -0.71
C ALA A 51 10.27 -5.95 -0.03
N VAL A 52 8.96 -5.68 -0.08
CA VAL A 52 8.32 -4.52 0.55
C VAL A 52 8.36 -4.61 2.08
N PRO A 53 8.37 -3.48 2.81
CA PRO A 53 8.22 -3.53 4.26
C PRO A 53 6.91 -4.20 4.66
N LEU A 54 6.95 -4.97 5.74
CA LEU A 54 5.77 -5.57 6.38
C LEU A 54 5.42 -4.80 7.63
N GLY A 55 4.15 -4.51 7.87
CA GLY A 55 3.76 -3.80 9.08
C GLY A 55 2.30 -3.35 9.12
N SER A 56 2.05 -2.37 9.99
CA SER A 56 0.69 -1.97 10.33
C SER A 56 0.04 -1.14 9.24
N TYR A 57 0.78 -0.29 8.54
CA TYR A 57 0.21 0.72 7.65
C TYR A 57 0.61 0.47 6.20
N GLY A 58 -0.19 0.98 5.27
CA GLY A 58 0.10 0.94 3.85
C GLY A 58 -0.07 2.32 3.22
N TYR A 59 0.65 2.56 2.14
CA TYR A 59 0.61 3.80 1.36
C TYR A 59 -0.15 3.60 0.04
N ASN A 60 -1.00 4.55 -0.33
CA ASN A 60 -1.72 4.55 -1.61
C ASN A 60 -0.77 4.97 -2.75
N ALA A 61 0.09 4.04 -3.16
CA ALA A 61 1.14 4.31 -4.13
C ALA A 61 0.63 4.37 -5.58
N LYS A 62 -0.36 3.54 -5.94
CA LYS A 62 -0.73 3.27 -7.33
C LYS A 62 -2.15 3.70 -7.71
N GLY A 63 -2.95 4.17 -6.75
CA GLY A 63 -4.37 4.38 -6.96
C GLY A 63 -5.08 3.08 -7.35
N THR A 64 -5.96 3.11 -8.34
CA THR A 64 -6.72 1.93 -8.76
C THR A 64 -5.93 0.93 -9.61
N ARG A 65 -4.74 1.27 -10.10
CA ARG A 65 -3.91 0.34 -10.90
C ARG A 65 -3.15 -0.65 -10.02
N TYR A 66 -3.04 -1.89 -10.51
CA TYR A 66 -2.25 -2.93 -9.85
C TYR A 66 -0.73 -2.79 -10.08
N VAL A 67 -0.34 -2.22 -11.21
CA VAL A 67 1.06 -1.91 -11.56
C VAL A 67 1.39 -0.45 -11.21
N GLY A 68 2.67 -0.11 -11.22
CA GLY A 68 3.13 1.27 -11.03
C GLY A 68 2.39 2.26 -11.94
N SER A 69 1.99 3.40 -11.37
CA SER A 69 1.14 4.37 -12.06
C SER A 69 1.37 5.78 -11.53
N ASN A 70 0.86 6.76 -12.28
CA ASN A 70 0.77 8.15 -11.86
C ASN A 70 -0.60 8.51 -11.26
N LEU A 71 -1.43 7.53 -10.91
CA LEU A 71 -2.76 7.75 -10.32
C LEU A 71 -2.69 7.88 -8.79
N GLY A 72 -1.86 7.07 -8.14
CA GLY A 72 -1.64 7.16 -6.70
C GLY A 72 -0.66 8.28 -6.33
N LEU A 73 -0.07 8.17 -5.14
CA LEU A 73 0.90 9.14 -4.61
C LEU A 73 2.36 8.70 -4.75
N GLY A 74 2.59 7.41 -5.00
CA GLY A 74 3.92 6.80 -5.04
C GLY A 74 4.65 6.97 -6.37
N GLY A 75 3.98 7.51 -7.40
CA GLY A 75 4.56 7.74 -8.72
C GLY A 75 4.80 6.48 -9.55
N LEU A 76 5.25 6.68 -10.79
CA LEU A 76 5.28 5.67 -11.86
C LEU A 76 6.04 4.39 -11.51
N PHE A 77 7.08 4.49 -10.68
CA PHE A 77 7.96 3.37 -10.35
C PHE A 77 7.55 2.59 -9.10
N SER A 78 6.33 2.81 -8.58
CA SER A 78 5.80 2.06 -7.45
C SER A 78 5.63 0.57 -7.79
N LYS A 79 6.57 -0.27 -7.32
CA LYS A 79 6.59 -1.72 -7.60
C LYS A 79 6.55 -2.53 -6.31
N MET A 80 5.87 -3.68 -6.35
CA MET A 80 5.82 -4.65 -5.24
C MET A 80 7.01 -5.62 -5.28
N ILE A 81 7.51 -5.94 -6.49
CA ILE A 81 8.68 -6.79 -6.77
C ILE A 81 9.40 -6.15 -7.97
N VAL A 82 10.74 -6.24 -8.03
CA VAL A 82 11.57 -5.69 -9.11
C VAL A 82 11.41 -6.48 -10.42
N GLU A 83 10.19 -6.57 -10.98
CA GLU A 83 10.00 -7.09 -12.34
C GLU A 83 8.97 -6.27 -13.13
N GLY A 84 9.16 -6.22 -14.45
CA GLY A 84 8.25 -5.60 -15.43
C GLY A 84 8.80 -4.34 -16.10
N GLN A 85 8.67 -4.27 -17.42
CA GLN A 85 9.05 -3.09 -18.23
C GLN A 85 8.20 -1.88 -17.86
N VAL A 86 8.86 -0.71 -17.89
CA VAL A 86 8.27 0.59 -17.62
C VAL A 86 7.77 1.16 -18.94
N ASP A 87 6.52 1.63 -18.99
CA ASP A 87 6.08 2.45 -20.12
C ASP A 87 6.85 3.78 -20.07
N ALA A 88 7.89 3.89 -20.91
CA ALA A 88 8.84 4.99 -20.95
C ALA A 88 8.26 6.35 -21.42
N GLY A 89 6.93 6.48 -21.47
CA GLY A 89 6.22 7.67 -21.93
C GLY A 89 5.94 8.72 -20.85
N GLU A 90 5.98 8.37 -19.57
CA GLU A 90 5.61 9.28 -18.49
C GLU A 90 6.83 9.86 -17.76
N LYS A 91 6.98 11.20 -17.84
CA LYS A 91 8.14 11.94 -17.31
C LYS A 91 8.05 12.27 -15.81
N GLU A 92 6.91 12.03 -15.16
CA GLU A 92 6.65 12.49 -13.80
C GLU A 92 6.86 11.37 -12.77
N ILE A 93 8.03 11.40 -12.12
CA ILE A 93 8.50 10.35 -11.21
C ILE A 93 7.86 10.51 -9.82
N SER A 94 7.71 11.76 -9.36
CA SER A 94 7.10 12.12 -8.07
C SER A 94 5.84 12.93 -8.29
N ILE A 95 4.82 12.72 -7.46
CA ILE A 95 3.52 13.38 -7.61
C ILE A 95 3.54 14.72 -6.84
N PRO A 96 3.40 15.88 -7.51
CA PRO A 96 3.28 17.15 -6.81
C PRO A 96 1.94 17.26 -6.09
N GLU A 97 1.90 18.08 -5.03
CA GLU A 97 0.63 18.38 -4.33
C GLU A 97 -0.41 19.00 -5.26
N SER A 98 0.03 19.81 -6.23
CA SER A 98 -0.85 20.41 -7.25
C SER A 98 -1.54 19.39 -8.16
N ARG A 99 -1.09 18.13 -8.18
CA ARG A 99 -1.73 17.05 -8.95
C ARG A 99 -2.88 16.39 -8.19
N VAL A 100 -2.93 16.53 -6.86
CA VAL A 100 -4.04 16.03 -6.04
C VAL A 100 -5.20 17.03 -6.10
N ARG A 101 -6.24 16.70 -6.88
CA ARG A 101 -7.37 17.61 -7.14
C ARG A 101 -8.26 17.85 -5.92
N VAL A 102 -8.47 16.81 -5.10
CA VAL A 102 -9.33 16.87 -3.91
C VAL A 102 -8.60 16.25 -2.72
N PRO A 103 -7.69 16.98 -2.04
CA PRO A 103 -6.86 16.41 -0.97
C PRO A 103 -7.67 15.82 0.20
N SER A 104 -8.82 16.42 0.51
CA SER A 104 -9.75 15.92 1.52
C SER A 104 -10.52 14.67 1.10
N ASP A 105 -10.32 14.19 -0.12
CA ASP A 105 -10.92 12.94 -0.59
C ASP A 105 -9.92 12.13 -1.41
N MET A 106 -8.63 12.25 -1.08
CA MET A 106 -7.56 11.40 -1.61
C MET A 106 -6.91 10.62 -0.46
N ILE A 107 -7.06 9.29 -0.49
CA ILE A 107 -6.46 8.36 0.46
C ILE A 107 -4.93 8.47 0.34
N ALA A 108 -4.27 8.74 1.47
CA ALA A 108 -2.81 8.80 1.54
C ALA A 108 -2.23 7.53 2.16
N VAL A 109 -2.55 7.28 3.41
CA VAL A 109 -2.04 6.15 4.22
C VAL A 109 -3.21 5.55 4.97
N GLY A 110 -3.16 4.26 5.25
CA GLY A 110 -4.18 3.62 6.07
C GLY A 110 -3.70 2.30 6.64
N ASP A 111 -4.60 1.61 7.32
CA ASP A 111 -4.35 0.24 7.76
C ASP A 111 -3.98 -0.66 6.57
N ALA A 112 -2.83 -1.33 6.68
CA ALA A 112 -2.28 -2.18 5.62
C ALA A 112 -3.24 -3.28 5.21
N ASN A 113 -3.29 -3.58 3.91
CA ASN A 113 -3.92 -4.79 3.41
C ASN A 113 -3.14 -6.01 3.90
N LEU A 114 -3.83 -6.91 4.60
CA LEU A 114 -3.23 -8.16 5.06
C LEU A 114 -3.13 -9.16 3.90
N THR A 115 -2.01 -9.86 3.84
CA THR A 115 -1.78 -10.98 2.95
C THR A 115 -1.25 -12.17 3.74
N TRP A 116 -1.51 -13.37 3.24
CA TRP A 116 -0.91 -14.58 3.78
C TRP A 116 0.50 -14.75 3.22
N LEU A 117 1.48 -14.94 4.10
CA LEU A 117 2.87 -15.20 3.72
C LEU A 117 3.29 -16.57 4.22
N LEU A 118 3.70 -17.42 3.27
CA LEU A 118 4.30 -18.72 3.55
C LEU A 118 5.61 -18.55 4.33
N ALA A 119 5.88 -19.44 5.28
CA ALA A 119 7.13 -19.41 6.05
C ALA A 119 8.38 -19.49 5.14
N GLY A 120 8.29 -20.26 4.04
CA GLY A 120 9.34 -20.31 3.02
C GLY A 120 9.59 -18.97 2.32
N MET A 121 8.55 -18.16 2.09
CA MET A 121 8.67 -16.81 1.53
C MET A 121 9.26 -15.83 2.56
N MET A 122 8.90 -15.96 3.84
CA MET A 122 9.50 -15.15 4.90
C MET A 122 11.01 -15.37 4.98
N ARG A 123 11.46 -16.61 4.90
CA ARG A 123 12.88 -16.95 4.85
C ARG A 123 13.56 -16.47 3.57
N LEU A 124 12.91 -16.66 2.41
CA LEU A 124 13.51 -16.30 1.12
C LEU A 124 13.68 -14.79 0.96
N PHE A 125 12.68 -14.01 1.36
CA PHE A 125 12.61 -12.58 1.05
C PHE A 125 13.05 -11.67 2.19
N TYR A 126 12.99 -12.14 3.44
CA TYR A 126 13.32 -11.34 4.62
C TYR A 126 14.40 -11.96 5.51
N ASP A 127 14.91 -13.15 5.17
CA ASP A 127 15.90 -13.90 5.95
C ASP A 127 15.50 -14.10 7.43
N VAL A 128 14.21 -14.33 7.67
CA VAL A 128 13.67 -14.61 9.01
C VAL A 128 13.00 -15.97 9.08
N ASP A 129 13.18 -16.64 10.21
CA ASP A 129 12.38 -17.81 10.58
C ASP A 129 11.11 -17.33 11.29
N TYR A 130 10.05 -17.16 10.51
CA TYR A 130 8.79 -16.60 10.99
C TYR A 130 7.65 -17.56 10.60
N PRO A 131 6.81 -18.01 11.55
CA PRO A 131 5.73 -18.94 11.26
C PRO A 131 4.71 -18.30 10.31
N GLU A 132 4.00 -19.12 9.53
CA GLU A 132 2.97 -18.60 8.63
C GLU A 132 2.01 -17.64 9.35
N ASN A 133 1.79 -16.47 8.75
CA ASN A 133 0.97 -15.44 9.35
C ASN A 133 0.24 -14.61 8.29
N TYR A 134 -0.54 -13.65 8.79
CA TYR A 134 -1.21 -12.64 7.98
C TYR A 134 -0.55 -11.30 8.25
N SER A 135 0.31 -10.86 7.33
CA SER A 135 1.09 -9.64 7.47
C SER A 135 0.57 -8.55 6.53
N GLY A 136 0.58 -7.32 7.01
CA GLY A 136 0.27 -6.14 6.22
C GLY A 136 1.45 -5.77 5.34
N MET A 137 1.19 -5.47 4.08
CA MET A 137 2.20 -4.87 3.20
C MET A 137 2.20 -3.35 3.39
N ALA A 138 3.36 -2.71 3.28
CA ALA A 138 3.49 -1.25 3.35
C ALA A 138 2.84 -0.48 2.17
N MET A 139 1.85 -1.09 1.51
CA MET A 139 1.10 -0.56 0.38
C MET A 139 -0.39 -0.83 0.57
N LEU A 140 -1.22 0.13 0.16
CA LEU A 140 -2.64 -0.09 -0.05
C LEU A 140 -2.88 -0.43 -1.52
N ASP A 141 -3.58 -1.52 -1.79
CA ASP A 141 -3.88 -1.98 -3.14
C ASP A 141 -5.28 -2.59 -3.20
N ILE A 142 -6.19 -1.89 -3.87
CA ILE A 142 -7.57 -2.33 -4.05
C ILE A 142 -7.66 -3.68 -4.78
N ASN A 143 -6.80 -3.93 -5.78
CA ASN A 143 -6.82 -5.15 -6.58
C ASN A 143 -6.36 -6.35 -5.75
N THR A 144 -5.26 -6.23 -5.01
CA THR A 144 -4.77 -7.27 -4.11
C THR A 144 -5.79 -7.57 -3.03
N ARG A 145 -6.47 -6.56 -2.47
CA ARG A 145 -7.52 -6.81 -1.47
C ARG A 145 -8.67 -7.62 -2.05
N HIS A 146 -9.16 -7.27 -3.24
CA HIS A 146 -10.23 -8.03 -3.92
C HIS A 146 -9.79 -9.47 -4.26
N ASN A 147 -8.58 -9.65 -4.77
CA ASN A 147 -8.03 -10.98 -5.06
C ASN A 147 -7.93 -11.84 -3.81
N ALA A 148 -7.45 -11.28 -2.69
CA ALA A 148 -7.34 -11.99 -1.41
C ALA A 148 -8.69 -12.39 -0.81
N ARG A 149 -9.81 -11.82 -1.29
CA ARG A 149 -11.17 -12.22 -0.90
C ARG A 149 -11.73 -13.36 -1.74
N SER A 150 -11.11 -13.67 -2.88
CA SER A 150 -11.54 -14.79 -3.72
C SER A 150 -11.28 -16.11 -3.01
N PRO A 151 -12.26 -17.04 -2.94
CA PRO A 151 -12.04 -18.38 -2.39
C PRO A 151 -10.94 -19.16 -3.13
N ALA A 152 -10.66 -18.80 -4.39
CA ALA A 152 -9.58 -19.40 -5.17
C ALA A 152 -8.18 -18.93 -4.74
N TRP A 153 -8.08 -17.83 -3.99
CA TRP A 153 -6.81 -17.33 -3.46
C TRP A 153 -6.41 -18.13 -2.22
N VAL A 154 -5.19 -18.66 -2.22
CA VAL A 154 -4.69 -19.48 -1.12
C VAL A 154 -4.57 -18.65 0.16
N GLY A 155 -5.12 -19.15 1.26
CA GLY A 155 -5.15 -18.45 2.54
C GLY A 155 -6.23 -17.36 2.66
N SER A 156 -7.13 -17.23 1.68
CA SER A 156 -8.18 -16.19 1.64
C SER A 156 -9.05 -16.14 2.90
N GLU A 157 -9.57 -17.28 3.38
CA GLU A 157 -10.39 -17.33 4.61
C GLU A 157 -9.66 -16.74 5.81
N GLY A 158 -8.37 -17.07 5.95
CA GLY A 158 -7.52 -16.58 7.02
C GLY A 158 -7.21 -15.09 6.90
N VAL A 159 -6.94 -14.61 5.69
CA VAL A 159 -6.74 -13.17 5.41
C VAL A 159 -8.00 -12.38 5.75
N ILE A 160 -9.17 -12.86 5.34
CA ILE A 160 -10.46 -12.23 5.66
C ILE A 160 -10.68 -12.22 7.18
N ALA A 161 -10.45 -13.34 7.85
CA ALA A 161 -10.63 -13.44 9.30
C ALA A 161 -9.66 -12.52 10.07
N ALA A 162 -8.40 -12.44 9.64
CA ALA A 162 -7.40 -11.55 10.24
C ALA A 162 -7.77 -10.07 10.03
N THR A 163 -8.24 -9.72 8.83
CA THR A 163 -8.65 -8.34 8.50
C THR A 163 -9.85 -7.92 9.35
N ARG A 164 -10.88 -8.76 9.45
CA ARG A 164 -12.07 -8.49 10.28
C ARG A 164 -11.79 -8.35 11.77
N ARG A 165 -10.79 -9.05 12.29
CA ARG A 165 -10.38 -8.92 13.69
C ARG A 165 -9.72 -7.56 13.95
N ARG A 166 -8.96 -7.06 12.99
CA ARG A 166 -8.29 -5.77 13.09
C ARG A 166 -9.33 -4.64 13.10
N HIS A 167 -9.28 -3.81 14.12
CA HIS A 167 -10.16 -2.67 14.38
C HIS A 167 -11.65 -3.00 14.21
N THR A 168 -12.06 -4.24 14.52
CA THR A 168 -13.45 -4.68 14.37
C THR A 168 -14.00 -4.42 12.96
N ASP A 169 -13.24 -4.82 11.94
CA ASP A 169 -13.60 -4.72 10.50
C ASP A 169 -13.69 -3.28 9.97
N THR A 170 -12.95 -2.38 10.61
CA THR A 170 -12.79 -0.99 10.17
C THR A 170 -11.33 -0.69 9.86
N HIS A 171 -11.10 0.35 9.08
CA HIS A 171 -9.78 0.80 8.66
C HIS A 171 -9.64 2.28 9.01
N ASN A 172 -8.59 2.62 9.73
CA ASN A 172 -8.18 4.01 9.89
C ASN A 172 -7.45 4.45 8.63
N VAL A 173 -7.94 5.51 8.00
CA VAL A 173 -7.44 6.02 6.72
C VAL A 173 -7.18 7.50 6.85
N ALA A 174 -5.92 7.90 6.64
CA ALA A 174 -5.50 9.28 6.55
C ALA A 174 -5.58 9.77 5.10
N PHE A 175 -6.10 10.98 4.93
CA PHE A 175 -6.24 11.66 3.65
C PHE A 175 -5.13 12.68 3.43
N CYS A 176 -4.99 13.13 2.19
CA CYS A 176 -3.92 14.05 1.78
C CYS A 176 -3.94 15.43 2.47
N ASP A 177 -5.06 15.86 3.04
CA ASP A 177 -5.16 17.09 3.86
C ASP A 177 -4.87 16.85 5.36
N GLY A 178 -4.60 15.60 5.75
CA GLY A 178 -4.23 15.21 7.12
C GLY A 178 -5.39 14.77 8.03
N HIS A 179 -6.65 14.82 7.57
CA HIS A 179 -7.73 14.24 8.39
C HIS A 179 -7.72 12.71 8.32
N VAL A 180 -8.36 12.07 9.30
CA VAL A 180 -8.46 10.62 9.40
C VAL A 180 -9.92 10.21 9.50
N GLU A 181 -10.31 9.22 8.70
CA GLU A 181 -11.61 8.55 8.79
C GLU A 181 -11.46 7.12 9.27
N ASN A 182 -12.47 6.63 9.99
CA ASN A 182 -12.63 5.21 10.28
C ASN A 182 -13.67 4.63 9.31
N LEU A 183 -13.21 3.85 8.35
CA LEU A 183 -14.02 3.34 7.25
C LEU A 183 -14.24 1.83 7.37
N ARG A 184 -15.47 1.38 7.14
CA ARG A 184 -15.71 -0.05 6.95
C ARG A 184 -14.99 -0.53 5.69
N GLU A 185 -14.48 -1.75 5.75
CA GLU A 185 -13.80 -2.38 4.62
C GLU A 185 -14.67 -2.32 3.34
N GLU A 186 -15.96 -2.62 3.49
CA GLU A 186 -16.94 -2.64 2.42
C GLU A 186 -17.02 -1.30 1.66
N ARG A 187 -16.86 -0.17 2.36
CA ARG A 187 -16.87 1.16 1.74
C ARG A 187 -15.51 1.53 1.17
N LEU A 188 -14.43 1.25 1.90
CA LEU A 188 -13.05 1.57 1.49
C LEU A 188 -12.67 0.91 0.15
N PHE A 189 -13.09 -0.35 -0.03
CA PHE A 189 -12.80 -1.14 -1.24
C PHE A 189 -14.02 -1.31 -2.15
N ALA A 190 -15.07 -0.50 -1.97
CA ALA A 190 -16.20 -0.51 -2.88
C ALA A 190 -15.76 -0.10 -4.29
N LEU A 191 -16.43 -0.68 -5.28
CA LEU A 191 -16.14 -0.46 -6.69
C LEU A 191 -17.10 0.56 -7.31
N ASP A 192 -17.86 1.34 -6.55
CA ASP A 192 -18.60 2.47 -7.09
C ASP A 192 -17.67 3.66 -7.38
N ASP A 193 -18.12 4.56 -8.26
CA ASP A 193 -17.27 5.66 -8.73
C ASP A 193 -16.82 6.55 -7.58
N ASP A 194 -17.69 6.83 -6.61
CA ASP A 194 -17.34 7.68 -5.47
C ASP A 194 -16.22 7.06 -4.63
N SER A 195 -16.26 5.75 -4.34
CA SER A 195 -15.16 5.08 -3.63
C SER A 195 -13.88 5.03 -4.47
N LEU A 196 -13.96 4.78 -5.77
CA LEU A 196 -12.78 4.66 -6.63
C LEU A 196 -12.06 6.00 -6.82
N ARG A 197 -12.79 7.12 -6.92
CA ARG A 197 -12.20 8.46 -7.01
C ARG A 197 -11.24 8.76 -5.86
N ARG A 198 -11.50 8.21 -4.67
CA ARG A 198 -10.70 8.43 -3.46
C ARG A 198 -9.30 7.85 -3.54
N TRP A 199 -9.06 6.94 -4.48
CA TRP A 199 -7.77 6.30 -4.68
C TRP A 199 -6.87 7.09 -5.65
N ASN A 200 -7.43 8.00 -6.45
CA ASN A 200 -6.72 8.59 -7.59
C ASN A 200 -6.53 10.11 -7.44
N ASN A 201 -5.33 10.61 -7.72
CA ASN A 201 -4.96 12.00 -7.54
C ASN A 201 -5.74 12.97 -8.45
N ASP A 202 -6.19 12.52 -9.61
CA ASP A 202 -7.03 13.30 -10.52
C ASP A 202 -8.53 13.25 -10.17
N HIS A 203 -8.89 12.54 -9.10
CA HIS A 203 -10.25 12.37 -8.62
C HIS A 203 -11.22 11.80 -9.68
N GLU A 204 -10.69 11.01 -10.61
CA GLU A 204 -11.48 10.21 -11.55
C GLU A 204 -11.55 8.75 -11.08
N PRO A 205 -12.64 8.01 -11.38
CA PRO A 205 -12.82 6.66 -10.84
C PRO A 205 -11.89 5.61 -11.47
N HIS A 206 -11.42 5.79 -12.71
CA HIS A 206 -10.51 4.86 -13.41
C HIS A 206 -10.90 3.38 -13.31
N ARG A 207 -12.20 3.08 -13.43
CA ARG A 207 -12.73 1.71 -13.35
C ARG A 207 -12.11 0.79 -14.41
N ASP A 208 -11.81 1.34 -15.58
CA ASP A 208 -11.16 0.64 -16.70
C ASP A 208 -9.71 0.21 -16.40
N LYS A 209 -9.12 0.70 -15.31
CA LYS A 209 -7.75 0.41 -14.90
C LYS A 209 -7.63 -0.67 -13.80
N LEU A 210 -8.76 -1.11 -13.26
CA LEU A 210 -8.82 -2.22 -12.31
C LEU A 210 -8.45 -3.54 -13.00
N THR A 211 -7.73 -4.40 -12.28
CA THR A 211 -7.41 -5.78 -12.69
C THR A 211 -8.05 -6.73 -11.69
N LEU A 212 -9.37 -6.76 -11.73
CA LEU A 212 -10.20 -7.69 -10.95
C LEU A 212 -10.54 -8.91 -11.82
N PRO A 213 -10.69 -10.10 -11.22
CA PRO A 213 -11.16 -11.29 -11.93
C PRO A 213 -12.61 -11.16 -12.41
#